data_AF-A0A4U1AEF6-F1
#
_entry.id   AF-A0A4U1AEF6-F1
#
_cell.length_a   1.000
_cell.length_b   1.000
_cell.length_c   1.000
_cell.angle_alpha   90.00
_cell.angle_beta   90.00
_cell.angle_gamma   90.00
#
_symmetry.space_group_name_H-M   'P 1'
#
loop_
_entity.id
_entity.type
_entity.pdbx_description
1 polymer ?
#
loop_
_entity_poly.entity_id
_entity_poly.type
_entity_poly.pdbx_seq_one_letter_code
_entity_poly.pdbx_strand_id
1 'polypeptide(L)' 'MTDRLINIDNLCTDPENHTLHICELKKAGKTVEVEALQKNPTFICGNCAQKANAKGALCAPGPFHN' A
#
# COMPACT_ATOMS: atom_id res chain seq x y z
N MET A 1 30.03 7.14 -9.37
CA MET A 1 28.84 7.14 -8.49
C MET A 1 27.74 7.82 -9.28
N THR A 2 26.95 7.05 -10.02
CA THR A 2 25.95 7.63 -10.93
C THR A 2 24.63 6.90 -10.70
N ASP A 3 23.82 7.54 -9.87
CA ASP A 3 22.45 7.90 -10.26
C ASP A 3 21.66 6.81 -10.99
N ARG A 4 21.42 5.68 -10.32
CA ARG A 4 20.56 4.63 -10.87
C ARG A 4 19.73 3.87 -9.86
N LEU A 5 19.48 4.50 -8.72
CA LEU A 5 18.28 4.19 -7.97
C LEU A 5 17.28 5.23 -8.41
N ILE A 6 16.53 4.93 -9.48
CA ILE A 6 15.23 5.55 -9.67
C ILE A 6 14.57 5.41 -8.30
N ASN A 7 14.31 6.53 -7.65
CA ASN A 7 13.37 6.54 -6.56
C ASN A 7 12.06 6.12 -7.22
N ILE A 8 11.78 4.81 -7.23
CA ILE A 8 10.49 4.27 -7.65
C ILE A 8 9.57 4.65 -6.51
N ASP A 9 9.27 5.95 -6.41
CA ASP A 9 8.19 6.48 -5.61
C ASP A 9 6.97 5.73 -6.13
N ASN A 10 6.57 4.71 -5.38
CA ASN A 10 5.40 3.87 -5.51
C ASN A 10 4.72 3.98 -6.88
N LEU A 11 4.89 2.98 -7.76
CA LEU A 11 4.11 2.74 -8.99
C LEU A 11 2.62 2.60 -8.64
N CYS A 12 2.02 3.68 -8.21
CA CYS A 12 0.65 3.83 -7.80
C CYS A 12 -0.08 4.27 -9.05
N THR A 13 -0.95 3.40 -9.56
CA THR A 13 -1.75 3.70 -10.74
C THR A 13 -2.84 4.73 -10.45
N ASP A 14 -3.08 5.03 -9.17
CA ASP A 14 -4.07 5.99 -8.70
C ASP A 14 -3.41 7.00 -7.73
N PRO A 15 -2.75 8.04 -8.25
CA PRO A 15 -2.06 9.02 -7.42
C PRO A 15 -3.04 9.94 -6.66
N GLU A 16 -4.25 10.15 -7.18
CA GLU A 16 -5.28 10.99 -6.54
C GLU A 16 -5.75 10.39 -5.21
N ASN A 17 -5.89 9.05 -5.13
CA ASN A 17 -6.25 8.35 -3.90
C ASN A 17 -5.05 7.80 -3.11
N HIS A 18 -3.81 8.20 -3.44
CA HIS A 18 -2.61 7.67 -2.79
C HIS A 18 -2.62 7.85 -1.27
N THR A 19 -3.19 8.96 -0.78
CA THR A 19 -3.33 9.27 0.65
C THR A 19 -4.28 8.32 1.40
N LEU A 20 -5.17 7.64 0.67
CA LEU A 20 -6.11 6.64 1.20
C LEU A 20 -5.53 5.22 1.18
N HIS A 21 -4.34 5.03 0.60
CA HIS A 21 -3.66 3.74 0.65
C HIS A 21 -3.07 3.47 2.03
N ILE A 22 -3.00 2.21 2.38
CA ILE A 22 -2.66 1.77 3.73
C ILE A 22 -1.25 2.21 4.18
N CYS A 23 -0.32 2.42 3.25
CA CYS A 23 1.01 2.96 3.58
C CYS A 23 0.93 4.42 4.07
N GLU A 24 0.12 5.25 3.41
CA GLU A 24 -0.07 6.65 3.81
C GLU A 24 -0.97 6.75 5.04
N LEU A 25 -2.02 5.93 5.15
CA LEU A 25 -2.84 5.84 6.36
C LEU A 25 -1.98 5.50 7.59
N LYS A 26 -1.02 4.58 7.44
CA LYS A 26 -0.09 4.19 8.51
C LYS A 26 0.89 5.31 8.86
N LYS A 27 1.42 6.04 7.87
CA LYS A 27 2.25 7.24 8.10
C LYS A 27 1.47 8.36 8.78
N ALA A 28 0.20 8.54 8.43
CA ALA A 28 -0.70 9.52 9.02
C ALA A 28 -1.20 9.13 10.43
N GLY A 29 -0.80 7.96 10.95
CA GLY A 29 -1.19 7.50 12.28
C GLY A 29 -2.66 7.07 12.37
N LYS A 30 -3.32 6.79 11.25
CA LYS A 30 -4.73 6.35 11.18
C LYS A 30 -4.86 4.85 11.49
N THR A 31 -4.45 4.46 12.69
CA THR A 31 -4.34 3.06 13.13
C THR A 31 -5.65 2.29 13.00
N VAL A 32 -6.78 2.90 13.35
CA VAL A 32 -8.11 2.25 13.27
C VAL A 32 -8.47 1.84 11.83
N GLU A 33 -8.21 2.72 10.85
CA GLU A 33 -8.45 2.42 9.43
C GLU A 33 -7.51 1.32 8.94
N VAL A 34 -6.23 1.38 9.33
CA VAL A 34 -5.22 0.37 8.98
C VAL A 34 -5.58 -0.99 9.56
N GLU A 35 -6.01 -1.07 10.83
CA GLU A 35 -6.43 -2.31 11.48
C GLU A 35 -7.67 -2.91 10.80
N ALA A 36 -8.66 -2.07 10.46
CA ALA A 36 -9.84 -2.51 9.72
C ALA A 36 -9.48 -3.10 8.35
N LEU A 37 -8.54 -2.46 7.64
CA LEU A 37 -8.03 -2.93 6.35
C LEU A 37 -7.13 -4.17 6.48
N GLN A 38 -6.44 -4.35 7.60
CA GLN A 38 -5.60 -5.53 7.86
C GLN A 38 -6.37 -6.72 8.42
N LYS A 39 -7.64 -6.56 8.79
CA LYS A 39 -8.47 -7.66 9.27
C LYS A 39 -8.74 -8.63 8.11
N ASN A 40 -8.15 -9.83 8.19
CA ASN A 40 -8.18 -10.89 7.17
C ASN A 40 -7.67 -10.41 5.79
N PRO A 41 -6.37 -10.10 5.67
CA PRO A 41 -5.85 -9.57 4.43
C PRO A 41 -5.83 -10.66 3.36
N THR A 42 -6.30 -10.30 2.17
CA THR A 42 -6.33 -11.17 0.98
C THR A 42 -5.46 -10.61 -0.14
N PHE A 43 -4.92 -9.39 0.05
CA PHE A 43 -4.05 -8.71 -0.89
C PHE A 43 -2.79 -8.18 -0.20
N ILE A 44 -1.70 -8.08 -0.97
CA ILE A 44 -0.43 -7.49 -0.56
C ILE A 44 0.01 -6.47 -1.60
N CYS A 45 0.52 -5.33 -1.15
CA CYS A 45 1.08 -4.32 -2.05
C CYS A 45 2.46 -4.78 -2.54
N GLY A 46 2.65 -4.86 -3.85
CA GLY A 46 3.96 -5.13 -4.44
C GLY A 46 5.01 -4.03 -4.21
N ASN A 47 4.59 -2.81 -3.87
CA ASN A 47 5.50 -1.68 -3.69
C ASN A 47 5.97 -1.54 -2.23
N CYS A 48 5.03 -1.56 -1.28
CA CYS A 48 5.31 -1.27 0.14
C CYS A 48 5.12 -2.46 1.09
N ALA A 49 4.84 -3.65 0.53
CA ALA A 49 4.62 -4.92 1.24
C ALA A 49 3.53 -4.89 2.33
N GLN A 50 2.72 -3.83 2.38
CA GLN A 50 1.58 -3.77 3.29
C GLN A 50 0.47 -4.70 2.79
N LYS A 51 -0.25 -5.29 3.75
CA LYS A 51 -1.34 -6.22 3.49
C LYS A 51 -2.66 -5.51 3.72
N ALA A 52 -3.66 -5.80 2.88
CA ALA A 52 -5.01 -5.32 3.07
C ALA A 52 -6.04 -6.35 2.61
N ASN A 53 -7.25 -6.23 3.11
CA ASN A 53 -8.42 -7.00 2.67
C ASN A 53 -9.11 -6.39 1.45
N ALA A 54 -8.69 -5.19 1.02
CA ALA A 54 -9.23 -4.48 -0.13
C ALA A 54 -8.13 -4.06 -1.12
N LYS A 55 -8.35 -4.29 -2.43
CA LYS A 55 -7.40 -3.91 -3.48
C LYS A 55 -7.16 -2.40 -3.56
N GLY A 56 -8.23 -1.61 -3.42
CA GLY A 56 -8.17 -0.13 -3.48
C GLY A 56 -7.47 0.52 -2.28
N ALA A 57 -7.05 -0.26 -1.28
CA ALA A 57 -6.23 0.23 -0.19
C ALA A 57 -4.72 0.12 -0.48
N LEU A 58 -4.32 -0.36 -1.67
CA LEU A 58 -2.94 -0.67 -2.03
C LEU A 58 -2.57 -0.05 -3.39
N CYS A 59 -1.34 0.46 -3.52
CA CYS A 59 -0.84 1.05 -4.77
C CYS A 59 -0.72 0.04 -5.92
N ALA A 60 -0.31 -1.19 -5.58
CA ALA A 60 -0.07 -2.30 -6.50
C ALA A 60 -0.57 -3.60 -5.85
N PRO A 61 -1.89 -3.84 -5.83
CA PRO A 61 -2.48 -4.98 -5.15
C PRO A 61 -2.17 -6.29 -5.89
N GLY A 62 -1.44 -7.18 -5.22
CA GLY A 62 -1.26 -8.58 -5.61
C GLY A 62 -2.05 -9.52 -4.70
N PRO A 63 -2.30 -10.77 -5.13
CA PRO A 63 -2.93 -11.78 -4.26
C PRO A 63 -2.02 -12.09 -3.07
N PHE A 64 -2.57 -12.05 -1.87
CA PHE A 64 -1.92 -12.52 -0.65
C PHE A 64 -2.67 -13.76 -0.18
N HIS A 65 -2.14 -14.92 -0.52
CA HIS A 65 -2.62 -16.20 -0.03
C HIS A 65 -1.61 -16.68 1.00
N ASN A 66 -2.08 -17.04 2.19
CA ASN A 66 -1.26 -17.57 3.27
C ASN A 66 -1.22 -19.10 3.19
#